data_AF-A0AA40YI41-F1
#
_entry.id   AF-A0AA40YI41-F1
#
_cell.length_a   1.000
_cell.length_b   1.000
_cell.length_c   1.000
_cell.angle_alpha   90.00
_cell.angle_beta   90.00
_cell.angle_gamma   90.00
#
_symmetry.space_group_name_H-M   'P 1'
#
loop_
_entity.id
_entity.type
_entity.pdbx_description
1 polymer ?
#
loop_
_entity_poly.entity_id
_entity_poly.type
_entity_poly.pdbx_seq_one_letter_code
_entity_poly.pdbx_strand_id
1 'polypeptide(L)'
;MTGRTNARRKGASPSSGAPSQNDSPPADAVAEVVTRFEAFARARAARDSLLPGARTGPWHEQHAFDDLQAAVARLRDSVRRPAGGA
;
A
#
# COMPACT_ATOMS: atom_id res chain seq x y z
N MET A 1 52.96 27.97 18.89
CA MET A 1 52.06 27.71 20.04
C MET A 1 50.77 28.48 19.84
N THR A 2 49.62 27.77 19.93
CA THR A 2 48.23 28.25 20.21
C THR A 2 47.66 29.39 19.34
N GLY A 3 46.51 29.31 18.68
CA GLY A 3 45.41 28.36 18.74
C GLY A 3 44.22 28.86 17.89
N ARG A 4 43.27 27.94 17.68
CA ARG A 4 41.89 28.06 17.16
C ARG A 4 41.25 29.43 17.44
N THR A 5 40.38 29.97 16.56
CA THR A 5 39.00 29.49 16.39
C THR A 5 38.36 29.89 15.04
N ASN A 6 38.23 28.92 14.12
CA ASN A 6 37.23 29.04 13.05
C ASN A 6 35.83 28.94 13.69
N ALA A 7 34.99 29.93 13.40
CA ALA A 7 33.61 29.99 13.84
C ALA A 7 32.81 28.79 13.33
N ARG A 8 32.61 27.83 14.24
CA ARG A 8 31.47 26.91 14.31
C ARG A 8 30.20 27.78 14.42
N ARG A 9 29.04 27.51 13.81
CA ARG A 9 28.39 26.26 13.42
C ARG A 9 27.43 26.52 12.26
N LYS A 10 27.44 25.56 11.34
CA LYS A 10 26.30 24.96 10.65
C LYS A 10 25.01 25.77 10.73
N GLY A 11 24.63 26.34 9.59
CA GLY A 11 23.22 26.52 9.27
C GLY A 11 22.48 25.23 9.61
N ALA A 12 21.42 25.38 10.38
CA ALA A 12 20.45 24.33 10.59
C ALA A 12 19.80 24.06 9.24
N SER A 13 20.41 23.19 8.44
CA SER A 13 19.65 22.46 7.43
C SER A 13 18.62 21.65 8.22
N PRO A 14 17.30 21.83 7.99
CA PRO A 14 16.34 20.89 8.53
C PRO A 14 16.79 19.54 7.99
N SER A 15 17.10 18.63 8.91
CA SER A 15 17.30 17.23 8.56
C SER A 15 16.02 16.82 7.86
N SER A 16 16.02 16.81 6.53
CA SER A 16 15.01 16.12 5.74
C SER A 16 14.90 14.74 6.37
N GLY A 17 13.79 14.52 7.07
CA GLY A 17 13.47 13.21 7.60
C GLY A 17 13.47 12.28 6.41
N ALA A 18 14.54 11.50 6.27
CA ALA A 18 14.53 10.37 5.38
C ALA A 18 13.30 9.55 5.80
N PRO A 19 12.38 9.22 4.87
CA PRO A 19 11.27 8.35 5.20
C PRO A 19 11.89 7.09 5.81
N SER A 20 11.45 6.74 7.02
CA SER A 20 12.05 5.63 7.73
C SER A 20 11.89 4.41 6.84
N GLN A 21 12.95 3.65 6.64
CA GLN A 21 12.94 2.46 5.77
C GLN A 21 11.96 1.37 6.25
N ASN A 22 11.24 1.62 7.36
CA ASN A 22 10.15 0.81 7.90
C ASN A 22 8.74 1.26 7.46
N ASP A 23 8.59 2.33 6.67
CA ASP A 23 7.29 2.81 6.17
C ASP A 23 6.82 2.09 4.90
N SER A 24 7.61 1.16 4.36
CA SER A 24 7.22 0.39 3.18
C SER A 24 6.17 -0.66 3.58
N PRO A 25 5.00 -0.70 2.90
CA PRO A 25 3.99 -1.71 3.17
C PRO A 25 4.57 -3.12 2.96
N PRO A 26 4.08 -4.14 3.70
CA PRO A 26 4.50 -5.50 3.47
C PRO A 26 4.24 -5.92 2.03
N ALA A 27 5.25 -6.45 1.35
CA ALA A 27 5.16 -6.84 -0.06
C ALA A 27 4.02 -7.84 -0.30
N ASP A 28 3.81 -8.78 0.63
CA ASP A 28 2.73 -9.77 0.57
C ASP A 28 1.34 -9.13 0.63
N ALA A 29 1.16 -8.09 1.46
CA ALA A 29 -0.11 -7.37 1.56
C ALA A 29 -0.39 -6.56 0.28
N VAL A 30 0.65 -6.00 -0.34
CA VAL A 30 0.52 -5.32 -1.64
C VAL A 30 0.17 -6.33 -2.74
N ALA A 31 0.86 -7.48 -2.80
CA ALA A 31 0.58 -8.54 -3.77
C ALA A 31 -0.84 -9.08 -3.63
N GLU A 32 -1.33 -9.22 -2.39
CA GLU A 32 -2.71 -9.62 -2.12
C GLU A 32 -3.71 -8.60 -2.71
N VAL A 33 -3.52 -7.30 -2.46
CA VAL A 33 -4.39 -6.24 -3.01
C VAL A 33 -4.40 -6.27 -4.54
N VAL A 34 -3.24 -6.41 -5.19
CA VAL A 34 -3.14 -6.50 -6.66
C VAL A 34 -3.92 -7.70 -7.17
N THR A 35 -3.74 -8.88 -6.55
CA THR A 35 -4.44 -10.11 -6.93
C THR A 35 -5.96 -9.95 -6.83
N ARG A 36 -6.47 -9.35 -5.74
CA ARG A 36 -7.91 -9.12 -5.57
C ARG A 36 -8.45 -8.07 -6.54
N PHE A 37 -7.66 -7.04 -6.84
CA PHE A 37 -8.01 -6.03 -7.83
C PHE A 37 -8.18 -6.64 -9.21
N GLU A 38 -7.25 -7.48 -9.65
CA GLU A 38 -7.34 -8.18 -10.93
C GLU A 38 -8.55 -9.14 -11.00
N ALA A 39 -8.89 -9.80 -9.89
CA ALA A 39 -10.08 -10.64 -9.80
C ALA A 39 -11.37 -9.81 -9.96
N PHE A 40 -11.47 -8.68 -9.24
CA PHE A 40 -12.59 -7.75 -9.38
C PHE A 40 -12.70 -7.17 -10.79
N ALA A 41 -11.58 -6.72 -11.38
CA ALA A 41 -11.55 -6.17 -12.73
C ALA A 41 -12.03 -7.18 -13.78
N ARG A 42 -11.63 -8.46 -13.64
CA ARG A 42 -12.13 -9.55 -14.50
C ARG A 42 -13.62 -9.80 -14.32
N ALA A 43 -14.11 -9.86 -13.08
CA ALA A 43 -15.54 -10.02 -12.80
C ALA A 43 -16.37 -8.86 -13.37
N ARG A 44 -15.84 -7.64 -13.29
CA ARG A 44 -16.47 -6.46 -13.88
C ARG A 44 -16.52 -6.54 -15.40
N ALA A 45 -15.40 -6.84 -16.04
CA ALA A 45 -15.33 -6.99 -17.49
C ALA A 45 -16.23 -8.12 -18.01
N ALA A 46 -16.31 -9.23 -17.28
CA ALA A 46 -17.20 -10.34 -17.58
C ALA A 46 -18.68 -9.95 -17.45
N ARG A 47 -19.07 -9.20 -16.41
CA ARG A 47 -20.43 -8.65 -16.27
C ARG A 47 -20.79 -7.72 -17.43
N ASP A 48 -19.88 -6.83 -17.79
CA ASP A 48 -20.07 -5.85 -18.87
C ASP A 48 -19.98 -6.51 -20.26
N SER A 49 -19.72 -7.83 -20.33
CA SER A 49 -19.64 -8.58 -21.58
C SER A 49 -21.00 -8.69 -22.27
N LEU A 50 -20.97 -8.45 -23.59
CA LEU A 50 -22.11 -8.65 -24.47
C LEU A 50 -22.38 -10.13 -24.76
N LEU A 51 -21.41 -11.01 -24.49
CA LEU A 51 -21.53 -12.45 -24.69
C LEU A 51 -22.28 -13.09 -23.51
N PRO A 52 -23.48 -13.67 -23.71
CA PRO A 52 -24.30 -14.21 -22.63
C PRO A 52 -23.59 -15.29 -21.79
N GLY A 53 -22.75 -16.12 -22.43
CA GLY A 53 -21.99 -17.19 -21.76
C GLY A 53 -20.77 -16.71 -20.97
N ALA A 54 -20.34 -15.45 -21.15
CA ALA A 54 -19.24 -14.85 -20.41
C ALA A 54 -19.71 -13.92 -19.29
N ARG A 55 -21.02 -13.69 -19.14
CA ARG A 55 -21.57 -12.85 -18.08
C ARG A 55 -21.45 -13.53 -16.74
N THR A 56 -20.56 -13.02 -15.90
CA THR A 56 -20.58 -13.32 -14.47
C THR A 56 -21.81 -12.67 -13.82
N GLY A 57 -22.43 -13.41 -12.90
CA GLY A 57 -23.58 -12.90 -12.15
C GLY A 57 -23.19 -11.72 -11.23
N PRO A 58 -24.15 -10.84 -10.87
CA PRO A 58 -23.91 -9.68 -9.98
C PRO A 58 -23.25 -10.06 -8.65
N TRP A 59 -23.58 -11.25 -8.14
CA TRP A 59 -23.01 -11.80 -6.91
C TRP A 59 -21.50 -12.07 -6.98
N HIS A 60 -20.96 -12.44 -8.14
CA HIS A 60 -19.53 -12.70 -8.31
C HIS A 60 -18.71 -11.41 -8.28
N GLU A 61 -19.19 -10.33 -8.90
CA GLU A 61 -18.53 -9.02 -8.83
C GLU A 61 -18.55 -8.49 -7.39
N GLN A 62 -19.70 -8.56 -6.71
CA GLN A 62 -19.82 -8.07 -5.34
C GLN A 62 -18.87 -8.82 -4.39
N HIS A 63 -18.82 -10.15 -4.48
CA HIS A 63 -17.89 -10.95 -3.67
C HIS A 63 -16.43 -10.56 -3.93
N ALA A 64 -16.04 -10.38 -5.20
CA ALA A 64 -14.68 -9.96 -5.55
C ALA A 64 -14.36 -8.54 -5.05
N PHE A 65 -15.36 -7.66 -5.00
CA PHE A 65 -15.23 -6.32 -4.43
C PHE A 65 -15.05 -6.36 -2.91
N ASP A 66 -15.85 -7.16 -2.20
CA ASP A 66 -15.75 -7.31 -0.75
C ASP A 66 -14.37 -7.87 -0.35
N ASP A 67 -13.87 -8.84 -1.11
CA ASP A 67 -12.52 -9.40 -0.97
C ASP A 67 -11.43 -8.33 -1.16
N LEU A 68 -11.56 -7.47 -2.17
CA LEU A 68 -10.64 -6.36 -2.41
C LEU A 68 -10.66 -5.36 -1.25
N GLN A 69 -11.84 -5.00 -0.75
CA GLN A 69 -11.97 -4.09 0.40
C GLN A 69 -11.29 -4.66 1.64
N ALA A 70 -11.46 -5.96 1.90
CA ALA A 70 -10.82 -6.64 3.03
C ALA A 70 -9.28 -6.64 2.91
N ALA A 71 -8.74 -6.85 1.70
CA ALA A 71 -7.29 -6.79 1.47
C ALA A 71 -6.72 -5.38 1.68
N VAL A 72 -7.41 -4.35 1.20
CA VAL A 72 -7.01 -2.95 1.43
C VAL A 72 -7.05 -2.57 2.90
N ALA A 73 -8.06 -3.05 3.65
CA ALA A 73 -8.13 -2.84 5.09
C ALA A 73 -6.93 -3.47 5.81
N ARG A 74 -6.58 -4.73 5.47
CA ARG A 74 -5.39 -5.40 6.00
C ARG A 74 -4.11 -4.64 5.69
N LEU A 75 -3.92 -4.20 4.45
CA LEU A 75 -2.76 -3.41 4.03
C LEU A 75 -2.63 -2.12 4.87
N ARG A 76 -3.73 -1.39 5.07
CA ARG A 76 -3.76 -0.18 5.88
C ARG A 76 -3.39 -0.47 7.34
N ASP A 77 -3.91 -1.56 7.89
CA ASP A 77 -3.62 -1.97 9.27
C ASP A 77 -2.16 -2.40 9.44
N SER A 78 -1.58 -3.06 8.43
CA SER A 78 -0.16 -3.42 8.40
C SER A 78 0.75 -2.20 8.33
N VAL A 79 0.37 -1.15 7.61
CA VAL A 79 1.12 0.12 7.57
C VAL A 79 0.97 0.90 8.88
N ARG A 80 -0.21 0.82 9.53
CA ARG A 80 -0.49 1.53 10.79
C ARG A 80 0.13 0.85 12.02
N ARG A 81 0.46 -0.44 11.96
CA ARG A 81 1.17 -1.18 13.01
C ARG A 81 2.66 -1.27 12.62
N PRO A 82 3.49 -0.26 12.93
CA PRO A 82 4.93 -0.42 12.81
C PRO A 82 5.37 -1.55 13.76
N ALA A 83 6.21 -2.45 13.27
CA ALA A 83 6.87 -3.47 14.08
C ALA A 83 7.76 -2.78 15.13
N GLY A 84 7.21 -2.49 16.31
CA GLY A 84 7.91 -1.72 17.35
C GLY A 84 7.16 -1.62 18.68
N GLY A 85 6.36 -2.62 19.04
CA GLY A 85 5.66 -2.68 20.32
C GLY A 85 5.83 -4.03 21.00
N ALA A 86 7.00 -4.25 21.61
CA ALA A 86 7.28 -5.30 22.58
C ALA A 86 8.27 -4.75 23.62
#